data_AF-A0A0N8GQ06-F1
#
_entry.id   AF-A0A0N8GQ06-F1
#
_cell.length_a   1.000
_cell.length_b   1.000
_cell.length_c   1.000
_cell.angle_alpha   90.00
_cell.angle_beta   90.00
_cell.angle_gamma   90.00
#
_symmetry.space_group_name_H-M   'P 1'
#
loop_
_entity.id
_entity.type
_entity.pdbx_description
1 polymer ?
#
loop_
_entity_poly.entity_id
_entity_poly.type
_entity_poly.pdbx_seq_one_letter_code
_entity_poly.pdbx_strand_id
1 'polypeptide(L)'
;MRPTHLLRLFVLILANILISACQSEKNPCQSAGEPPSYLTALPTPMPPTTPTPGPSPTPILVKIGGKMVVVDKVVEGPLCNDTWSGTVYVSCKVQVMAWERSPTFLKGCNLTIAPGTVVYVAAHHDAAYYNGCSCHTGEINNP
;
A
#
# COMPACT_ATOMS: atom_id res chain seq x y z
N MET A 1 18.53 20.86 -47.10
CA MET A 1 19.00 20.44 -45.76
C MET A 1 19.87 19.21 -45.90
N ARG A 2 21.06 19.14 -45.29
CA ARG A 2 21.90 17.92 -45.35
C ARG A 2 21.25 16.81 -44.51
N PRO A 3 21.28 15.54 -44.95
CA PRO A 3 20.64 14.42 -44.26
C PRO A 3 21.11 14.24 -42.80
N THR A 4 22.32 14.69 -42.49
CA THR A 4 22.88 14.72 -41.12
C THR A 4 22.16 15.67 -40.16
N HIS A 5 21.52 16.74 -40.65
CA HIS A 5 20.71 17.63 -39.80
C HIS A 5 19.34 17.03 -39.46
N LEU A 6 18.75 16.26 -40.38
CA LEU A 6 17.46 15.59 -40.17
C LEU A 6 17.57 14.51 -39.08
N LEU A 7 18.65 13.71 -39.12
CA LEU A 7 18.94 12.68 -38.13
C LEU A 7 19.17 13.26 -36.72
N ARG A 8 19.94 14.35 -36.61
CA ARG A 8 20.18 15.04 -35.34
C ARG A 8 18.90 15.60 -34.74
N LEU A 9 18.03 16.19 -35.58
CA LEU A 9 16.72 16.69 -35.15
C LEU A 9 15.83 15.55 -34.63
N PHE A 10 15.80 14.42 -35.34
CA PHE A 10 15.01 13.26 -34.94
C PHE A 10 15.46 12.67 -33.60
N VAL A 11 16.77 12.53 -33.38
CA VAL A 11 17.32 12.05 -32.10
C VAL A 11 16.98 13.00 -30.95
N LEU A 12 17.03 14.32 -31.18
CA LEU A 12 16.66 15.31 -30.16
C LEU A 12 15.17 15.25 -29.82
N ILE A 13 14.29 15.08 -30.80
CA ILE A 13 12.84 14.92 -30.57
C ILE A 13 12.56 13.64 -29.78
N LEU A 14 13.17 12.52 -30.17
CA LEU A 14 12.99 11.24 -29.49
C LEU A 14 13.48 11.30 -28.04
N ALA A 15 14.63 11.95 -27.80
CA ALA A 15 15.16 12.17 -26.46
C ALA A 15 14.18 12.99 -25.61
N ASN A 16 13.61 14.08 -26.14
CA ASN A 16 12.64 14.92 -25.42
C ASN A 16 11.33 14.19 -25.07
N ILE A 17 10.86 13.28 -25.93
CA ILE A 17 9.67 12.46 -25.66
C ILE A 17 9.93 11.51 -24.47
N LEU A 18 11.11 10.88 -24.42
CA LEU A 18 11.46 9.93 -23.37
C LEU A 18 11.59 10.57 -21.97
N ILE A 19 11.91 11.87 -21.87
CA ILE A 19 12.01 12.58 -20.58
C ILE A 19 10.64 13.00 -20.01
N SER A 20 9.59 13.01 -20.83
CA SER A 20 8.25 13.51 -20.42
C SER A 20 7.35 12.44 -19.77
N ALA A 21 7.77 11.17 -19.74
CA ALA A 21 6.93 10.05 -19.32
C ALA A 21 7.02 9.69 -17.82
N CYS A 22 7.94 10.29 -17.05
CA CYS A 22 8.06 10.01 -15.62
C CYS A 22 7.23 11.01 -14.78
N GLN A 23 5.90 10.91 -14.84
CA GLN A 23 5.09 11.47 -13.76
C GLN A 23 5.10 10.49 -12.59
N SER A 24 5.68 10.91 -11.47
CA SER A 24 5.60 10.15 -10.21
C SER A 24 4.12 10.01 -9.83
N GLU A 25 3.64 8.79 -9.65
CA GLU A 25 2.27 8.57 -9.20
C GLU A 25 2.09 9.24 -7.83
N LYS A 26 1.10 10.12 -7.72
CA LYS A 26 0.79 10.79 -6.45
C LYS A 26 0.35 9.74 -5.44
N ASN A 27 0.93 9.76 -4.24
CA ASN A 27 0.53 8.86 -3.17
C ASN A 27 -0.99 8.96 -2.93
N PRO A 28 -1.75 7.85 -2.93
CA PRO A 28 -3.20 7.84 -2.72
C PRO A 28 -3.61 8.59 -1.45
N CYS A 29 -2.80 8.52 -0.40
CA CYS A 29 -3.10 9.08 0.90
C CYS A 29 -2.72 10.57 1.04
N GLN A 30 -1.89 11.12 0.15
CA GLN A 30 -1.57 12.55 0.15
C GLN A 30 -2.76 13.44 -0.25
N SER A 31 -3.69 12.92 -1.05
CA SER A 31 -4.89 13.67 -1.45
C SER A 31 -6.04 13.53 -0.46
N ALA A 32 -6.00 12.50 0.40
CA ALA A 32 -6.99 12.26 1.45
C ALA A 32 -6.76 13.13 2.70
N GLY A 33 -5.67 13.91 2.74
CA GLY A 33 -5.46 14.95 3.75
C GLY A 33 -5.01 14.49 5.13
N GLU A 34 -5.07 13.19 5.44
CA GLU A 34 -4.67 12.68 6.75
C GLU A 34 -3.60 11.59 6.66
N PRO A 35 -2.47 11.73 7.40
CA PRO A 35 -1.61 10.59 7.70
C PRO A 35 -2.42 9.50 8.42
N PRO A 36 -1.95 8.24 8.45
CA PRO A 36 -2.61 7.22 9.25
C PRO A 36 -2.79 7.72 10.68
N SER A 37 -4.02 7.64 11.18
CA SER A 37 -4.35 8.18 12.50
C SER A 37 -3.61 7.37 13.56
N TYR A 38 -2.92 8.07 14.46
CA TYR A 38 -2.16 7.42 15.52
C TYR A 38 -3.04 7.03 16.69
N LEU A 39 -2.84 5.82 17.21
CA LEU A 39 -3.44 5.34 18.44
C LEU A 39 -2.49 5.59 19.62
N THR A 40 -3.02 6.20 20.68
CA THR A 40 -2.28 6.39 21.95
C THR A 40 -2.31 5.11 22.81
N ALA A 41 -3.33 4.28 22.63
CA ALA A 41 -3.47 2.97 23.24
C ALA A 41 -4.25 2.05 22.29
N LEU A 42 -4.05 0.73 22.39
CA LEU A 42 -4.94 -0.21 21.72
C LEU A 42 -6.35 -0.08 22.34
N PRO A 43 -7.43 -0.07 21.53
CA PRO A 43 -8.78 -0.08 22.06
C PRO A 43 -9.01 -1.33 22.92
N THR A 44 -9.63 -1.17 24.09
CA THR A 44 -10.00 -2.26 25.00
C THR A 44 -11.50 -2.18 25.34
N PRO A 45 -12.32 -3.20 25.03
CA PRO A 45 -11.98 -4.35 24.20
C PRO A 45 -11.73 -3.90 22.77
N MET A 46 -10.81 -4.58 22.08
CA MET A 46 -10.58 -4.33 20.67
C MET A 46 -11.91 -4.52 19.94
N PRO A 47 -12.35 -3.58 19.07
CA PRO A 47 -13.52 -3.86 18.26
C PRO A 47 -13.26 -5.19 17.55
N PRO A 48 -14.25 -6.10 17.52
CA PRO A 48 -14.09 -7.35 16.79
C PRO A 48 -13.61 -6.99 15.38
N THR A 49 -12.51 -7.62 14.96
CA THR A 49 -12.04 -7.54 13.57
C THR A 49 -13.27 -7.69 12.70
N THR A 50 -13.54 -6.70 11.85
CA THR A 50 -14.65 -6.80 10.90
C THR A 50 -14.47 -8.16 10.25
N PRO A 51 -15.38 -9.12 10.48
CA PRO A 51 -15.19 -10.47 9.99
C PRO A 51 -14.96 -10.32 8.50
N THR A 52 -13.91 -10.97 7.99
CA THR A 52 -13.76 -11.17 6.54
C THR A 52 -15.14 -11.61 6.07
N PRO A 53 -15.85 -10.79 5.26
CA PRO A 53 -17.17 -11.17 4.83
C PRO A 53 -17.01 -12.55 4.19
N GLY A 54 -17.70 -13.56 4.73
CA GLY A 54 -17.92 -14.80 3.97
C GLY A 54 -18.39 -14.38 2.58
N PRO A 55 -17.98 -15.09 1.51
CA PRO A 55 -17.90 -14.59 0.14
C PRO A 55 -19.02 -13.60 -0.15
N SER A 56 -18.69 -12.31 -0.06
CA SER A 56 -19.64 -11.27 -0.44
C SER A 56 -19.97 -11.53 -1.90
N PRO A 57 -21.24 -11.65 -2.30
CA PRO A 57 -21.59 -11.87 -3.71
C PRO A 57 -21.13 -10.72 -4.62
N THR A 58 -20.71 -9.59 -4.03
CA THR A 58 -20.17 -8.45 -4.74
C THR A 58 -18.64 -8.38 -4.56
N PRO A 59 -17.86 -8.47 -5.65
CA PRO A 59 -16.42 -8.25 -5.61
C PRO A 59 -16.09 -6.86 -5.06
N ILE A 60 -15.11 -6.77 -4.17
CA ILE A 60 -14.62 -5.47 -3.69
C ILE A 60 -13.62 -4.97 -4.73
N LEU A 61 -13.97 -3.89 -5.44
CA LEU A 61 -13.08 -3.28 -6.43
C LEU A 61 -12.38 -2.05 -5.83
N VAL A 62 -11.06 -2.02 -5.92
CA VAL A 62 -10.22 -0.91 -5.46
C VAL A 62 -9.36 -0.41 -6.61
N LYS A 63 -9.16 0.91 -6.70
CA LYS A 63 -8.22 1.49 -7.65
C LYS A 63 -6.80 1.42 -7.08
N ILE A 64 -5.94 0.60 -7.67
CA ILE A 64 -4.56 0.34 -7.28
C ILE A 64 -3.67 0.68 -8.48
N GLY A 65 -2.75 1.64 -8.34
CA GLY A 65 -1.86 2.04 -9.46
C GLY A 65 -2.63 2.41 -10.73
N GLY A 66 -3.75 3.13 -10.57
CA GLY A 66 -4.61 3.54 -11.68
C GLY A 66 -5.59 2.49 -12.22
N LYS A 67 -5.51 1.22 -11.79
CA LYS A 67 -6.33 0.11 -12.30
C LYS A 67 -7.33 -0.39 -11.27
N MET A 68 -8.51 -0.83 -11.71
CA MET A 68 -9.48 -1.49 -10.83
C MET A 68 -9.04 -2.93 -10.59
N VAL A 69 -8.82 -3.28 -9.33
CA VAL A 69 -8.38 -4.60 -8.86
C VAL A 69 -9.43 -5.16 -7.92
N VAL A 70 -9.78 -6.43 -8.08
CA VAL A 70 -10.62 -7.16 -7.13
C VAL A 70 -9.77 -7.54 -5.93
N VAL A 71 -10.25 -7.21 -4.73
CA VAL A 71 -9.59 -7.53 -3.47
C VAL A 71 -10.52 -8.36 -2.59
N ASP A 72 -9.94 -9.25 -1.80
CA ASP A 72 -10.65 -10.10 -0.84
C ASP A 72 -10.95 -9.35 0.47
N LYS A 73 -10.11 -8.36 0.79
CA LYS A 73 -10.25 -7.56 2.02
C LYS A 73 -9.74 -6.14 1.83
N VAL A 74 -10.45 -5.18 2.41
CA VAL A 74 -9.97 -3.81 2.64
C VAL A 74 -9.75 -3.63 4.13
N VAL A 75 -8.56 -3.18 4.51
CA VAL A 75 -8.20 -2.88 5.90
C VAL A 75 -8.33 -1.38 6.15
N GLU A 76 -9.16 -1.05 7.13
CA GLU A 76 -9.35 0.30 7.70
C GLU A 76 -9.32 0.18 9.23
N GLY A 77 -9.08 1.27 9.95
CA GLY A 77 -9.02 1.23 11.41
C GLY A 77 -7.73 0.57 11.96
N PRO A 78 -7.73 0.09 13.21
CA PRO A 78 -6.53 -0.42 13.87
C PRO A 78 -5.84 -1.56 13.11
N LEU A 79 -4.57 -1.34 12.75
CA LEU A 79 -3.74 -2.28 12.00
C LEU A 79 -3.01 -3.25 12.95
N CYS A 80 -3.76 -4.10 13.65
CA CYS A 80 -3.21 -5.04 14.63
C CYS A 80 -4.20 -6.18 14.90
N ASN A 81 -3.70 -7.38 15.26
CA ASN A 81 -4.49 -8.54 15.67
C ASN A 81 -5.55 -8.99 14.66
N ASP A 82 -5.12 -9.29 13.43
CA ASP A 82 -6.01 -9.69 12.33
C ASP A 82 -5.43 -10.91 11.60
N THR A 83 -6.26 -11.54 10.76
CA THR A 83 -5.85 -12.64 9.88
C THR A 83 -6.19 -12.29 8.45
N TRP A 84 -5.18 -12.32 7.58
CA TRP A 84 -5.31 -11.93 6.18
C TRP A 84 -5.04 -13.10 5.24
N SER A 85 -5.81 -13.17 4.14
CA SER A 85 -5.62 -14.13 3.06
C SER A 85 -6.03 -13.53 1.72
N GLY A 86 -5.44 -13.99 0.61
CA GLY A 86 -5.79 -13.55 -0.73
C GLY A 86 -5.18 -12.19 -1.11
N THR A 87 -5.93 -11.34 -1.79
CA THR A 87 -5.55 -9.98 -2.15
C THR A 87 -6.12 -9.00 -1.13
N VAL A 88 -5.25 -8.32 -0.40
CA VAL A 88 -5.62 -7.41 0.69
C VAL A 88 -5.21 -5.99 0.33
N TYR A 89 -6.10 -5.02 0.55
CA TYR A 89 -5.80 -3.60 0.37
C TYR A 89 -5.80 -2.86 1.70
N VAL A 90 -4.65 -2.34 2.09
CA VAL A 90 -4.47 -1.48 3.28
C VAL A 90 -4.72 -0.04 2.86
N SER A 91 -5.86 0.51 3.28
CA SER A 91 -6.32 1.83 2.86
C SER A 91 -5.60 2.98 3.59
N CYS A 92 -5.92 4.23 3.23
CA CYS A 92 -5.45 5.41 3.95
C CYS A 92 -6.10 5.62 5.32
N LYS A 93 -7.19 4.90 5.64
CA LYS A 93 -7.92 5.03 6.91
C LYS A 93 -7.42 4.09 8.00
N VAL A 94 -6.23 3.51 7.82
CA VAL A 94 -5.64 2.67 8.85
C VAL A 94 -5.17 3.49 10.04
N GLN A 95 -5.22 2.87 11.20
CA GLN A 95 -4.78 3.43 12.46
C GLN A 95 -3.63 2.57 12.99
N VAL A 96 -2.56 3.21 13.41
CA VAL A 96 -1.32 2.54 13.82
C VAL A 96 -0.88 3.06 15.18
N MET A 97 -0.20 2.23 15.96
CA MET A 97 0.39 2.70 17.22
C MET A 97 1.46 3.75 16.94
N ALA A 98 1.54 4.78 17.78
CA ALA A 98 2.62 5.76 17.70
C ALA A 98 4.00 5.09 17.90
N TRP A 99 5.02 5.66 17.25
CA TRP A 99 6.43 5.27 17.39
C TRP A 99 7.31 6.52 17.43
N GLU A 100 8.50 6.41 18.04
CA GLU A 100 9.40 7.57 18.17
C GLU A 100 10.40 7.69 17.02
N ARG A 101 11.19 6.64 16.75
CA ARG A 101 12.29 6.69 15.77
C ARG A 101 12.01 5.89 14.51
N SER A 102 11.71 4.61 14.67
CA SER A 102 11.44 3.69 13.56
C SER A 102 10.00 3.18 13.65
N PRO A 103 9.29 3.02 12.52
CA PRO A 103 7.92 2.58 12.50
C PRO A 103 7.81 1.11 12.90
N THR A 104 7.54 0.84 14.18
CA THR A 104 7.41 -0.51 14.76
C THR A 104 5.98 -0.80 15.23
N PHE A 105 4.99 -0.24 14.54
CA PHE A 105 3.60 -0.27 14.99
C PHE A 105 2.93 -1.64 14.93
N LEU A 106 3.57 -2.65 14.30
CA LEU A 106 3.13 -4.05 14.35
C LEU A 106 3.80 -4.85 15.46
N LYS A 107 4.69 -4.23 16.25
CA LYS A 107 5.37 -4.91 17.36
C LYS A 107 4.36 -5.38 18.40
N GLY A 108 4.35 -6.68 18.67
CA GLY A 108 3.43 -7.29 19.63
C GLY A 108 2.00 -7.48 19.09
N CYS A 109 1.76 -7.22 17.80
CA CYS A 109 0.51 -7.54 17.14
C CYS A 109 0.47 -9.02 16.75
N ASN A 110 -0.67 -9.66 17.00
CA ASN A 110 -1.00 -10.99 16.49
C ASN A 110 -1.57 -10.90 15.07
N LEU A 111 -0.80 -10.30 14.15
CA LEU A 111 -1.17 -10.23 12.73
C LEU A 111 -0.68 -11.49 12.02
N THR A 112 -1.60 -12.30 11.51
CA THR A 112 -1.30 -13.50 10.75
C THR A 112 -1.62 -13.28 9.27
N ILE A 113 -0.65 -13.58 8.39
CA ILE A 113 -0.81 -13.42 6.94
C ILE A 113 -0.63 -14.78 6.28
N ALA A 114 -1.66 -15.28 5.60
CA ALA A 114 -1.64 -16.60 4.96
C ALA A 114 -0.63 -16.64 3.79
N PRO A 115 -0.04 -17.81 3.47
CA PRO A 115 0.83 -17.96 2.30
C PRO A 115 0.13 -17.55 1.01
N GLY A 116 0.87 -16.90 0.10
CA GLY A 116 0.35 -16.42 -1.18
C GLY A 116 -0.52 -15.16 -1.09
N THR A 117 -0.66 -14.56 0.11
CA THR A 117 -1.35 -13.27 0.27
C THR A 117 -0.55 -12.15 -0.39
N VAL A 118 -1.24 -11.32 -1.19
CA VAL A 118 -0.67 -10.10 -1.75
C VAL A 118 -1.30 -8.91 -1.03
N VAL A 119 -0.48 -8.12 -0.35
CA VAL A 119 -0.92 -6.92 0.35
C VAL A 119 -0.54 -5.69 -0.47
N TYR A 120 -1.52 -4.90 -0.85
CA TYR A 120 -1.32 -3.58 -1.47
C TYR A 120 -1.49 -2.51 -0.40
N VAL A 121 -0.56 -1.57 -0.31
CA VAL A 121 -0.60 -0.54 0.74
C VAL A 121 -0.70 0.86 0.14
N ALA A 122 -1.83 1.52 0.38
CA ALA A 122 -2.11 2.86 -0.14
C ALA A 122 -1.03 3.87 0.27
N ALA A 123 -0.61 3.85 1.54
CA ALA A 123 0.44 4.74 2.07
C ALA A 123 1.82 4.52 1.41
N HIS A 124 2.04 3.38 0.76
CA HIS A 124 3.26 3.06 0.02
C HIS A 124 3.05 3.11 -1.50
N HIS A 125 2.24 4.05 -1.99
CA HIS A 125 1.98 4.22 -3.43
C HIS A 125 1.40 2.96 -4.07
N ASP A 126 0.47 2.30 -3.38
CA ASP A 126 -0.15 1.05 -3.82
C ASP A 126 0.88 -0.08 -4.10
N ALA A 127 2.04 -0.05 -3.44
CA ALA A 127 3.05 -1.10 -3.58
C ALA A 127 2.51 -2.46 -3.12
N ALA A 128 2.88 -3.51 -3.86
CA ALA A 128 2.52 -4.89 -3.58
C ALA A 128 3.58 -5.58 -2.70
N TYR A 129 3.12 -6.28 -1.66
CA TYR A 129 3.93 -7.06 -0.74
C TYR A 129 3.44 -8.51 -0.73
N TYR A 130 4.24 -9.43 -1.28
CA TYR A 130 3.87 -10.83 -1.52
C TYR A 130 4.09 -11.76 -0.32
N ASN A 131 4.70 -11.25 0.75
CA ASN A 131 4.94 -11.98 2.00
C ASN A 131 4.47 -11.17 3.22
N GLY A 132 3.49 -10.29 3.02
CA GLY A 132 2.94 -9.43 4.08
C GLY A 132 3.82 -8.25 4.49
N CYS A 133 3.52 -7.68 5.65
CA CYS A 133 4.13 -6.43 6.16
C CYS A 133 5.23 -6.70 7.20
N SER A 134 6.39 -7.22 6.79
CA SER A 134 7.50 -7.48 7.71
C SER A 134 8.31 -6.23 8.12
N CYS A 135 8.13 -5.10 7.44
CA CYS A 135 8.94 -3.89 7.67
C CYS A 135 8.62 -3.13 8.97
N HIS A 136 7.50 -3.44 9.63
CA HIS A 136 6.98 -2.67 10.76
C HIS A 136 6.82 -3.47 12.05
N THR A 137 7.39 -4.68 12.11
CA THR A 137 7.34 -5.57 13.28
C THR A 137 8.23 -5.12 14.43
N GLY A 138 9.22 -4.25 14.14
CA GLY A 138 10.25 -3.86 15.09
C GLY A 138 11.31 -4.93 15.34
N GLU A 139 11.23 -6.06 14.63
CA GLU A 139 12.33 -7.00 14.52
C GLU A 139 13.33 -6.43 13.50
N ILE A 140 14.59 -6.28 13.92
CA ILE A 140 15.68 -6.01 12.98
C ILE A 140 15.81 -7.25 12.12
N ASN A 141 15.40 -7.17 10.85
CA ASN A 141 15.74 -8.17 9.85
C ASN A 141 17.27 -8.27 9.84
N ASN A 142 17.81 -9.29 10.50
CA ASN A 142 19.20 -9.66 10.30
C ASN A 142 19.19 -10.34 8.90
N PRO A 143 19.83 -9.75 7.89
CA PRO A 143 19.78 -10.25 6.52
C PRO A 143 20.38 -11.66 6.40
#